data_AF-A0A972VKH2-F1
#
_entry.id   AF-A0A972VKH2-F1
#
_cell.length_a   1.000
_cell.length_b   1.000
_cell.length_c   1.000
_cell.angle_alpha   90.00
_cell.angle_beta   90.00
_cell.angle_gamma   90.00
#
_symmetry.space_group_name_H-M   'P 1'
#
loop_
_entity.id
_entity.type
_entity.pdbx_description
1 polymer ?
#
loop_
_entity_poly.entity_id
_entity_poly.type
_entity_poly.pdbx_seq_one_letter_code
_entity_poly.pdbx_strand_id
1 'polypeptide(L)'
;MRGSVHFSPLTWVLISCFVLMYTHTASAAEDPQGLVGRWEFDQGTGKDLSGHNNNAVLNGTQIMSLGQGRACVMLMPDTGPVTIPVQQDSALAISRGTLCFWLNVGWTHSNILSFDNGAVQLNVYRGDFQVRFTGELEFKYGSGILDYNWPKYDMREWAFYGHPQAAVHDSQWHHFAVAYDDQHKNIKGWRDGELISVVDLSQVNMEPLKREGLTAITTGKGFVGFMDDLRIYDRVLGDEDIQTLYSTAKSAFANRLDTNPTDRTYESYKYKKADHTLYQAWLQHRSVSDVSAKNLLRDIVAEGSNSTVQTAASELKRATKAMLGLASKINKGIASGPKVVIGTPETSAWIQTHAKTLGLDRLEDDGFVLKVITENTHRVLVIAGRIPAGCTFGTFDLIRRLQLGQNLQKLDVLENPKIPIRMIDHWSYFRGFVGDKWRGGGRDDSIYSWEELRTGDHKLIRDWVRLLASAGWNAICPSEVNWDYRDNFLDHL
;
A
#
# COMPACT_ATOMS: atom_id res chain seq x y z
N MET A 1 -71.13 -61.31 -18.76
CA MET A 1 -72.55 -60.89 -18.75
C MET A 1 -72.65 -59.60 -17.93
N ARG A 2 -73.56 -58.72 -18.36
CA ARG A 2 -73.94 -57.39 -17.84
C ARG A 2 -73.74 -57.23 -16.31
N GLY A 3 -73.36 -56.07 -15.76
CA GLY A 3 -73.70 -54.74 -16.24
C GLY A 3 -73.01 -53.58 -15.52
N SER A 4 -73.28 -52.43 -16.12
CA SER A 4 -72.93 -51.04 -15.87
C SER A 4 -73.35 -50.49 -14.50
N VAL A 5 -72.52 -49.61 -13.91
CA VAL A 5 -72.97 -48.50 -13.06
C VAL A 5 -72.16 -47.23 -13.38
N HIS A 6 -72.89 -46.12 -13.42
CA HIS A 6 -72.55 -44.79 -13.90
C HIS A 6 -71.56 -43.99 -13.05
N PHE A 7 -70.87 -43.07 -13.76
CA PHE A 7 -70.04 -41.97 -13.28
C PHE A 7 -70.83 -40.92 -12.47
N SER A 8 -70.20 -40.39 -11.41
CA SER A 8 -70.44 -39.04 -10.88
C SER A 8 -69.22 -38.16 -11.17
N PRO A 9 -69.37 -36.91 -11.65
CA PRO A 9 -68.21 -36.05 -11.90
C PRO A 9 -67.72 -35.39 -10.60
N LEU A 10 -66.43 -35.56 -10.31
CA LEU A 10 -65.70 -34.80 -9.30
C LEU A 10 -65.71 -33.30 -9.67
N THR A 11 -66.15 -32.49 -8.71
CA THR A 11 -65.95 -31.04 -8.64
C THR A 11 -64.45 -30.70 -8.72
N TRP A 12 -64.08 -29.94 -9.75
CA TRP A 12 -62.79 -29.26 -9.84
C TRP A 12 -62.83 -27.99 -8.99
N VAL A 13 -61.98 -27.92 -7.96
CA VAL A 13 -61.69 -26.67 -7.24
C VAL A 13 -60.67 -25.88 -8.06
N LEU A 14 -61.12 -24.79 -8.68
CA LEU A 14 -60.27 -23.75 -9.26
C LEU A 14 -59.59 -22.99 -8.12
N ILE A 15 -58.28 -23.16 -7.95
CA ILE A 15 -57.46 -22.28 -7.12
C ILE A 15 -57.06 -21.10 -7.99
N SER A 16 -57.72 -19.97 -7.77
CA SER A 16 -57.39 -18.67 -8.36
C SER A 16 -56.11 -18.14 -7.69
N CYS A 17 -54.95 -18.33 -8.32
CA CYS A 17 -53.73 -17.64 -7.91
C CYS A 17 -53.82 -16.16 -8.31
N PHE A 18 -54.22 -15.30 -7.37
CA PHE A 18 -54.01 -13.86 -7.48
C PHE A 18 -52.50 -13.59 -7.36
N VAL A 19 -51.84 -13.37 -8.50
CA VAL A 19 -50.51 -12.76 -8.52
C VAL A 19 -50.69 -11.27 -8.24
N LEU A 20 -50.50 -10.88 -6.98
CA LEU A 20 -50.27 -9.48 -6.62
C LEU A 20 -48.92 -9.06 -7.22
N MET A 21 -48.97 -8.45 -8.40
CA MET A 21 -47.84 -7.65 -8.90
C MET A 21 -47.69 -6.44 -7.97
N TYR A 22 -46.85 -6.56 -6.95
CA TYR A 22 -46.28 -5.39 -6.29
C TYR A 22 -45.32 -4.74 -7.29
N THR A 23 -45.79 -3.69 -7.96
CA THR A 23 -44.88 -2.70 -8.53
C THR A 23 -44.21 -1.99 -7.35
N HIS A 24 -43.00 -2.40 -6.99
CA HIS A 24 -42.12 -1.55 -6.20
C HIS A 24 -41.76 -0.34 -7.08
N THR A 25 -42.56 0.72 -7.01
CA THR A 25 -42.01 2.05 -7.21
C THR A 25 -41.12 2.30 -6.00
N ALA A 26 -39.80 2.17 -6.18
CA ALA A 26 -38.86 2.75 -5.24
C ALA A 26 -39.18 4.25 -5.18
N SER A 27 -39.90 4.68 -4.14
CA SER A 27 -39.90 6.09 -3.79
C SER A 27 -38.44 6.43 -3.52
N ALA A 28 -37.87 7.37 -4.27
CA ALA A 28 -36.62 7.97 -3.87
C ALA A 28 -36.79 8.40 -2.40
N ALA A 29 -35.86 7.98 -1.53
CA ALA A 29 -35.86 8.47 -0.17
C ALA A 29 -35.80 10.00 -0.25
N GLU A 30 -36.71 10.68 0.45
CA GLU A 30 -36.73 12.14 0.46
C GLU A 30 -35.45 12.64 1.13
N ASP A 31 -34.81 13.64 0.53
CA ASP A 31 -33.57 14.19 1.09
C ASP A 31 -33.86 14.80 2.47
N PRO A 32 -32.93 14.68 3.45
CA PRO A 32 -33.06 15.38 4.72
C PRO A 32 -33.33 16.87 4.51
N GLN A 33 -34.08 17.48 5.44
CA GLN A 33 -34.37 18.92 5.36
C GLN A 33 -33.08 19.76 5.37
N GLY A 34 -33.16 20.96 4.80
CA GLY A 34 -32.06 21.91 4.73
C GLY A 34 -31.07 21.68 3.58
N LEU A 35 -31.44 20.89 2.56
CA LEU A 35 -30.63 20.71 1.36
C LEU A 35 -30.59 22.02 0.54
N VAL A 36 -29.39 22.57 0.32
CA VAL A 36 -29.18 23.83 -0.43
C VAL A 36 -28.42 23.66 -1.74
N GLY A 37 -27.86 22.47 -1.97
CA GLY A 37 -27.23 22.09 -3.24
C GLY A 37 -27.05 20.58 -3.34
N ARG A 38 -27.37 20.01 -4.51
CA ARG A 38 -27.15 18.58 -4.81
C ARG A 38 -26.73 18.37 -6.26
N TRP A 39 -25.60 17.68 -6.47
CA TRP A 39 -25.06 17.37 -7.81
C TRP A 39 -24.67 15.89 -7.92
N GLU A 40 -25.43 15.13 -8.71
CA GLU A 40 -25.23 13.69 -8.95
C GLU A 40 -24.63 13.36 -10.33
N PHE A 41 -24.46 14.35 -11.21
CA PHE A 41 -23.83 14.22 -12.54
C PHE A 41 -24.42 13.16 -13.50
N ASP A 42 -25.45 12.40 -13.12
CA ASP A 42 -26.09 11.31 -13.89
C ASP A 42 -26.55 11.75 -15.29
N GLN A 43 -26.98 13.00 -15.42
CA GLN A 43 -27.42 13.60 -16.69
C GLN A 43 -26.27 14.13 -17.55
N GLY A 44 -25.02 13.90 -17.16
CA GLY A 44 -23.84 14.45 -17.85
C GLY A 44 -23.66 15.96 -17.68
N THR A 45 -24.34 16.55 -16.69
CA THR A 45 -24.35 18.01 -16.45
C THR A 45 -24.12 18.32 -14.97
N GLY A 46 -23.66 19.53 -14.67
CA GLY A 46 -23.57 20.05 -13.31
C GLY A 46 -24.89 20.58 -12.76
N LYS A 47 -26.03 20.01 -13.15
CA LYS A 47 -27.34 20.52 -12.73
C LYS A 47 -27.54 20.35 -11.22
N ASP A 48 -28.05 21.39 -10.56
CA ASP A 48 -28.47 21.33 -9.16
C ASP A 48 -29.87 20.72 -9.02
N LEU A 49 -30.00 19.76 -8.12
CA LEU A 49 -31.24 19.02 -7.84
C LEU A 49 -31.90 19.41 -6.51
N SER A 50 -31.31 20.35 -5.75
CA SER A 50 -31.88 20.85 -4.50
C SER A 50 -33.10 21.77 -4.69
N GLY A 51 -33.30 22.29 -5.90
CA GLY A 51 -34.33 23.28 -6.21
C GLY A 51 -33.87 24.74 -6.07
N HIS A 52 -32.63 24.99 -5.65
CA HIS A 52 -32.07 26.34 -5.53
C HIS A 52 -31.39 26.87 -6.81
N ASN A 53 -31.33 26.05 -7.86
CA ASN A 53 -30.77 26.40 -9.18
C ASN A 53 -29.27 26.81 -9.11
N ASN A 54 -28.54 26.24 -8.17
CA ASN A 54 -27.10 26.43 -7.98
C ASN A 54 -26.28 25.55 -8.96
N ASN A 55 -26.52 25.67 -10.26
CA ASN A 55 -25.90 24.79 -11.24
C ASN A 55 -24.35 24.95 -11.28
N ALA A 56 -23.65 23.83 -11.26
CA ALA A 56 -22.21 23.74 -11.43
C ALA A 56 -21.79 23.80 -12.91
N VAL A 57 -20.60 24.35 -13.15
CA VAL A 57 -19.91 24.46 -14.44
C VAL A 57 -18.73 23.49 -14.44
N LEU A 58 -18.68 22.57 -15.41
CA LEU A 58 -17.68 21.49 -15.42
C LEU A 58 -16.28 21.91 -15.87
N ASN A 59 -16.12 23.04 -16.57
CA ASN A 59 -14.81 23.57 -17.01
C ASN A 59 -13.90 22.54 -17.72
N GLY A 60 -14.48 21.71 -18.58
CA GLY A 60 -13.75 20.67 -19.32
C GLY A 60 -13.53 19.37 -18.54
N THR A 61 -13.94 19.31 -17.27
CA THR A 61 -14.00 18.06 -16.50
C THR A 61 -14.92 17.06 -17.18
N GLN A 62 -14.47 15.82 -17.29
CA GLN A 62 -15.22 14.76 -17.95
C GLN A 62 -16.20 14.09 -17.01
N ILE A 63 -17.27 13.54 -17.58
CA ILE A 63 -18.22 12.69 -16.87
C ILE A 63 -17.96 11.24 -17.26
N MET A 64 -17.86 10.37 -16.26
CA MET A 64 -17.67 8.92 -16.44
C MET A 64 -18.96 8.18 -16.10
N SER A 65 -19.42 7.30 -16.99
CA SER A 65 -20.61 6.47 -16.73
C SER A 65 -20.30 5.37 -15.73
N LEU A 66 -21.13 5.27 -14.69
CA LEU A 66 -21.12 4.17 -13.72
C LEU A 66 -22.00 3.00 -14.16
N GLY A 67 -22.74 3.14 -15.27
CA GLY A 67 -23.73 2.18 -15.75
C GLY A 67 -25.12 2.41 -15.16
N GLN A 68 -26.15 1.78 -15.72
CA GLN A 68 -27.55 1.86 -15.25
C GLN A 68 -28.10 3.31 -15.15
N GLY A 69 -27.65 4.20 -16.03
CA GLY A 69 -28.06 5.61 -16.02
C GLY A 69 -27.37 6.47 -14.97
N ARG A 70 -26.39 5.91 -14.23
CA ARG A 70 -25.57 6.63 -13.26
C ARG A 70 -24.29 7.14 -13.90
N ALA A 71 -23.77 8.26 -13.42
CA ALA A 71 -22.50 8.83 -13.82
C ALA A 71 -21.84 9.59 -12.67
N CYS A 72 -20.55 9.89 -12.81
CA CYS A 72 -19.80 10.66 -11.83
C CYS A 72 -18.87 11.65 -12.54
N VAL A 73 -18.35 12.62 -11.79
CA VAL A 73 -17.33 13.51 -12.33
C VAL A 73 -15.94 12.89 -12.19
N MET A 74 -15.19 12.86 -13.29
CA MET A 74 -13.79 12.41 -13.33
C MET A 74 -12.85 13.61 -13.20
N LEU A 75 -12.18 13.69 -12.06
CA LEU A 75 -11.33 14.82 -11.69
C LEU A 75 -9.88 14.52 -12.04
N MET A 76 -9.26 15.40 -12.82
CA MET A 76 -7.90 15.25 -13.34
C MET A 76 -7.07 16.54 -13.20
N PRO A 77 -5.74 16.47 -12.95
CA PRO A 77 -4.89 17.65 -12.78
C PRO A 77 -4.80 18.57 -14.00
N ASP A 78 -5.00 18.03 -15.20
CA ASP A 78 -4.95 18.72 -16.49
C ASP A 78 -6.31 19.27 -16.96
N THR A 79 -7.39 18.95 -16.24
CA THR A 79 -8.72 19.53 -16.45
C THR A 79 -8.98 20.71 -15.50
N GLY A 80 -9.81 21.67 -15.93
CA GLY A 80 -10.26 22.75 -15.05
C GLY A 80 -11.16 22.23 -13.91
N PRO A 81 -11.20 22.88 -12.74
CA PRO A 81 -12.04 22.41 -11.63
C PRO A 81 -13.52 22.59 -11.94
N VAL A 82 -14.39 21.73 -11.42
CA VAL A 82 -15.83 22.02 -11.42
C VAL A 82 -16.08 23.20 -10.49
N THR A 83 -16.85 24.19 -10.96
CA THR A 83 -17.13 25.42 -10.23
C THR A 83 -18.63 25.59 -10.04
N ILE A 84 -19.08 25.85 -8.81
CA ILE A 84 -20.45 26.22 -8.48
C ILE A 84 -20.44 27.73 -8.21
N PRO A 85 -20.95 28.56 -9.13
CA PRO A 85 -21.06 30.00 -8.90
C PRO A 85 -22.02 30.28 -7.76
N VAL A 86 -21.62 31.15 -6.83
CA VAL A 86 -22.44 31.56 -5.69
C VAL A 86 -22.90 32.99 -5.91
N GLN A 87 -24.22 33.17 -5.96
CA GLN A 87 -24.83 34.50 -6.06
C GLN A 87 -24.84 35.19 -4.69
N GLN A 88 -24.97 36.51 -4.70
CA GLN A 88 -25.23 37.28 -3.48
C GLN A 88 -26.48 36.71 -2.78
N ASP A 89 -26.41 36.54 -1.46
CA ASP A 89 -27.47 35.99 -0.61
C ASP A 89 -27.89 34.53 -0.94
N SER A 90 -27.06 33.79 -1.68
CA SER A 90 -27.30 32.36 -1.96
C SER A 90 -27.34 31.53 -0.68
N ALA A 91 -28.23 30.53 -0.66
CA ALA A 91 -28.32 29.54 0.41
C ALA A 91 -27.04 28.70 0.58
N LEU A 92 -26.12 28.72 -0.40
CA LEU A 92 -24.81 28.09 -0.31
C LEU A 92 -23.85 28.82 0.64
N ALA A 93 -24.10 30.09 0.95
CA ALA A 93 -23.39 30.83 2.00
C ALA A 93 -23.91 30.40 3.39
N ILE A 94 -23.71 29.12 3.72
CA ILE A 94 -24.16 28.50 4.96
C ILE A 94 -23.43 29.12 6.17
N SER A 95 -24.16 29.30 7.27
CA SER A 95 -23.62 29.78 8.55
C SER A 95 -23.18 28.63 9.47
N ARG A 96 -23.74 27.45 9.22
CA ARG A 96 -23.49 26.14 9.85
C ARG A 96 -24.03 25.10 8.87
N GLY A 97 -23.59 23.85 8.94
CA GLY A 97 -24.11 22.89 7.96
C GLY A 97 -23.34 21.60 7.85
N THR A 98 -23.77 20.81 6.87
CA THR A 98 -23.19 19.49 6.55
C THR A 98 -22.84 19.42 5.07
N LEU A 99 -21.65 18.92 4.74
CA LEU A 99 -21.26 18.57 3.39
C LEU A 99 -21.10 17.05 3.31
N CYS A 100 -21.62 16.42 2.27
CA CYS A 100 -21.37 15.00 2.01
C CYS A 100 -21.23 14.71 0.51
N PHE A 101 -20.49 13.65 0.18
CA PHE A 101 -20.19 13.25 -1.19
C PHE A 101 -19.62 11.84 -1.22
N TRP A 102 -19.73 11.19 -2.37
CA TRP A 102 -18.99 9.98 -2.70
C TRP A 102 -17.66 10.33 -3.35
N LEU A 103 -16.58 9.67 -2.91
CA LEU A 103 -15.23 9.93 -3.38
C LEU A 103 -14.51 8.61 -3.68
N ASN A 104 -13.82 8.54 -4.81
CA ASN A 104 -12.82 7.53 -5.10
C ASN A 104 -11.50 8.25 -5.44
N VAL A 105 -10.44 7.95 -4.69
CA VAL A 105 -9.18 8.71 -4.76
C VAL A 105 -8.10 7.87 -5.43
N GLY A 106 -7.52 8.41 -6.51
CA GLY A 106 -6.35 7.83 -7.17
C GLY A 106 -5.01 8.37 -6.66
N TRP A 107 -4.98 9.55 -6.03
CA TRP A 107 -3.76 10.21 -5.53
C TRP A 107 -3.98 10.95 -4.20
N THR A 108 -3.00 10.90 -3.30
CA THR A 108 -3.13 11.19 -1.85
C THR A 108 -2.86 12.65 -1.40
N HIS A 109 -2.75 13.63 -2.31
CA HIS A 109 -2.39 15.02 -1.98
C HIS A 109 -3.09 16.03 -2.88
N SER A 110 -4.37 16.33 -2.59
CA SER A 110 -5.08 17.30 -3.43
C SER A 110 -6.33 17.88 -2.76
N ASN A 111 -6.72 19.08 -3.20
CA ASN A 111 -7.95 19.73 -2.77
C ASN A 111 -9.16 19.02 -3.37
N ILE A 112 -10.08 18.60 -2.50
CA ILE A 112 -11.35 18.01 -2.87
C ILE A 112 -12.32 19.14 -3.18
N LEU A 113 -12.57 20.03 -2.20
CA LEU A 113 -13.56 21.10 -2.30
C LEU A 113 -13.07 22.36 -1.58
N SER A 114 -13.35 23.54 -2.13
CA SER A 114 -12.97 24.80 -1.50
C SER A 114 -13.98 25.91 -1.76
N PHE A 115 -14.34 26.63 -0.70
CA PHE A 115 -15.05 27.89 -0.76
C PHE A 115 -14.02 29.01 -0.95
N ASP A 116 -14.20 29.86 -1.96
CA ASP A 116 -13.20 30.88 -2.32
C ASP A 116 -12.98 31.96 -1.25
N ASN A 117 -13.96 32.16 -0.37
CA ASN A 117 -13.83 33.04 0.79
C ASN A 117 -13.09 32.43 1.99
N GLY A 118 -12.71 31.15 1.89
CA GLY A 118 -11.96 30.38 2.90
C GLY A 118 -12.81 29.69 3.98
N ALA A 119 -14.15 29.75 3.89
CA ALA A 119 -15.03 29.21 4.92
C ALA A 119 -14.93 27.69 5.09
N VAL A 120 -14.75 26.96 3.98
CA VAL A 120 -14.64 25.50 3.96
C VAL A 120 -13.51 25.10 3.03
N GLN A 121 -12.64 24.20 3.50
CA GLN A 121 -11.65 23.51 2.68
C GLN A 121 -11.66 22.02 3.02
N LEU A 122 -11.80 21.18 2.00
CA LEU A 122 -11.69 19.74 2.07
C LEU A 122 -10.54 19.30 1.19
N ASN A 123 -9.67 18.44 1.70
CA ASN A 123 -8.59 17.87 0.92
C ASN A 123 -8.24 16.45 1.39
N VAL A 124 -7.45 15.78 0.55
CA VAL A 124 -6.72 14.58 0.95
C VAL A 124 -5.29 15.00 1.23
N TYR A 125 -4.79 14.70 2.42
CA TYR A 125 -3.39 14.92 2.76
C TYR A 125 -2.77 13.64 3.28
N ARG A 126 -1.69 13.21 2.62
CA ARG A 126 -1.01 11.94 2.85
C ARG A 126 -1.90 10.69 2.77
N GLY A 127 -3.11 10.80 2.26
CA GLY A 127 -4.03 9.67 2.10
C GLY A 127 -5.19 9.71 3.07
N ASP A 128 -5.30 10.76 3.89
CA ASP A 128 -6.44 10.96 4.78
C ASP A 128 -7.35 12.08 4.26
N PHE A 129 -8.65 11.83 4.28
CA PHE A 129 -9.67 12.86 4.20
C PHE A 129 -9.56 13.77 5.42
N GLN A 130 -9.50 15.07 5.18
CA GLN A 130 -9.45 16.04 6.25
C GLN A 130 -10.18 17.34 5.85
N VAL A 131 -10.56 18.11 6.86
CA VAL A 131 -11.40 19.31 6.68
C VAL A 131 -10.92 20.47 7.52
N ARG A 132 -11.04 21.67 6.95
CA ARG A 132 -10.89 22.94 7.63
C ARG A 132 -12.13 23.79 7.49
N PHE A 133 -12.50 24.45 8.58
CA PHE A 133 -13.55 25.46 8.61
C PHE A 133 -13.03 26.80 9.14
N THR A 134 -13.57 27.90 8.63
CA THR A 134 -13.23 29.27 9.06
C THR A 134 -14.50 30.07 9.35
N GLY A 135 -14.57 30.67 10.55
CA GLY A 135 -15.65 31.56 10.97
C GLY A 135 -15.50 33.02 10.49
N GLU A 136 -16.54 33.84 10.70
CA GLU A 136 -16.63 35.23 10.20
C GLU A 136 -15.47 36.16 10.62
N LEU A 137 -14.97 36.10 11.86
CA LEU A 137 -14.00 37.05 12.41
C LEU A 137 -12.58 36.48 12.58
N GLU A 138 -12.31 35.31 11.98
CA GLU A 138 -11.02 34.62 11.98
C GLU A 138 -10.47 34.41 13.41
N PHE A 139 -10.93 33.37 14.12
CA PHE A 139 -10.44 32.84 15.41
C PHE A 139 -9.35 33.70 16.11
N LYS A 140 -9.72 34.88 16.64
CA LYS A 140 -8.75 35.75 17.34
C LYS A 140 -8.46 35.18 18.72
N TYR A 141 -7.37 34.43 18.85
CA TYR A 141 -6.79 34.18 20.17
C TYR A 141 -6.11 35.45 20.69
N GLY A 142 -6.46 35.84 21.92
CA GLY A 142 -5.63 36.75 22.70
C GLY A 142 -4.25 36.11 22.89
N SER A 143 -3.21 36.78 22.40
CA SER A 143 -1.80 36.40 22.52
C SER A 143 -1.45 36.07 23.98
N GLY A 144 -1.36 34.79 24.34
CA GLY A 144 -1.02 34.42 25.72
C GLY A 144 -1.13 32.95 26.14
N ILE A 145 -1.71 32.05 25.34
CA ILE A 145 -1.82 30.63 25.73
C ILE A 145 -0.90 29.78 24.85
N LEU A 146 0.36 29.65 25.28
CA LEU A 146 1.25 28.56 24.88
C LEU A 146 1.26 27.56 26.04
N ASP A 147 0.22 26.74 26.14
CA ASP A 147 0.18 25.60 27.06
C ASP A 147 0.62 24.32 26.33
N TYR A 148 1.33 23.44 27.02
CA TYR A 148 1.89 22.16 26.56
C TYR A 148 0.80 21.13 26.17
N ASN A 149 -0.48 21.48 26.33
CA ASN A 149 -1.66 20.76 25.81
C ASN A 149 -1.88 20.99 24.30
N TRP A 150 -0.79 20.84 23.56
CA TRP A 150 -0.59 21.07 22.13
C TRP A 150 -1.65 20.44 21.18
N PRO A 151 -2.30 19.27 21.47
CA PRO A 151 -3.32 18.71 20.58
C PRO A 151 -4.71 19.37 20.64
N LYS A 152 -5.06 20.07 21.72
CA LYS A 152 -6.41 20.66 21.89
C LYS A 152 -6.56 22.04 21.27
N TYR A 153 -5.46 22.74 21.03
CA TYR A 153 -5.48 24.19 20.74
C TYR A 153 -4.79 24.58 19.42
N ASP A 154 -4.29 23.61 18.65
CA ASP A 154 -3.74 23.80 17.30
C ASP A 154 -4.23 22.79 16.26
N MET A 155 -5.50 22.36 16.36
CA MET A 155 -6.22 21.79 15.21
C MET A 155 -6.62 22.87 14.18
N ARG A 156 -5.81 23.93 14.05
CA ARG A 156 -6.10 25.10 13.23
C ARG A 156 -6.03 24.83 11.73
N GLU A 157 -5.65 23.63 11.29
CA GLU A 157 -5.55 23.38 9.86
C GLU A 157 -6.41 22.22 9.34
N TRP A 158 -6.56 21.07 10.01
CA TRP A 158 -7.25 19.93 9.38
C TRP A 158 -7.81 18.89 10.37
N ALA A 159 -9.14 18.81 10.54
CA ALA A 159 -9.79 17.75 11.31
C ALA A 159 -9.77 16.40 10.58
N PHE A 160 -9.78 15.31 11.36
CA PHE A 160 -9.72 13.88 10.94
C PHE A 160 -8.38 13.36 10.42
N TYR A 161 -7.40 14.24 10.22
CA TYR A 161 -6.04 13.82 9.84
C TYR A 161 -5.44 12.81 10.83
N GLY A 162 -4.86 11.73 10.31
CA GLY A 162 -4.28 10.64 11.09
C GLY A 162 -5.29 9.68 11.72
N HIS A 163 -6.59 9.85 11.46
CA HIS A 163 -7.60 8.89 11.91
C HIS A 163 -7.65 7.69 10.95
N PRO A 164 -7.58 6.42 11.42
CA PRO A 164 -7.54 5.25 10.53
C PRO A 164 -8.71 5.18 9.53
N GLN A 165 -9.92 5.53 9.97
CA GLN A 165 -11.09 5.56 9.08
C GLN A 165 -11.15 6.77 8.14
N ALA A 166 -10.29 7.79 8.29
CA ALA A 166 -10.21 8.89 7.32
C ALA A 166 -9.40 8.54 6.07
N ALA A 167 -8.69 7.40 6.07
CA ALA A 167 -7.89 6.93 4.95
C ALA A 167 -8.68 6.69 3.65
N VAL A 168 -8.14 7.08 2.50
CA VAL A 168 -8.76 7.01 1.16
C VAL A 168 -7.85 6.36 0.09
N HIS A 169 -6.86 5.57 0.50
CA HIS A 169 -5.80 5.09 -0.38
C HIS A 169 -6.06 3.71 -1.02
N ASP A 170 -7.28 3.20 -0.93
CA ASP A 170 -7.68 1.86 -1.40
C ASP A 170 -8.30 1.86 -2.80
N SER A 171 -8.42 3.02 -3.45
CA SER A 171 -9.08 3.19 -4.76
C SER A 171 -10.53 2.67 -4.78
N GLN A 172 -11.18 2.61 -3.62
CA GLN A 172 -12.60 2.31 -3.49
C GLN A 172 -13.41 3.60 -3.37
N TRP A 173 -14.71 3.46 -3.58
CA TRP A 173 -15.66 4.53 -3.36
C TRP A 173 -16.09 4.56 -1.89
N HIS A 174 -15.95 5.74 -1.26
CA HIS A 174 -16.40 5.99 0.09
C HIS A 174 -17.34 7.19 0.14
N HIS A 175 -18.35 7.10 0.99
CA HIS A 175 -19.21 8.24 1.31
C HIS A 175 -18.62 8.98 2.50
N PHE A 176 -18.19 10.22 2.29
CA PHE A 176 -17.74 11.09 3.38
C PHE A 176 -18.80 12.12 3.71
N ALA A 177 -18.95 12.41 5.00
CA ALA A 177 -19.71 13.55 5.47
C ALA A 177 -18.96 14.31 6.56
N VAL A 178 -19.14 15.62 6.60
CA VAL A 178 -18.62 16.48 7.65
C VAL A 178 -19.66 17.53 8.02
N ALA A 179 -19.84 17.75 9.32
CA ALA A 179 -20.69 18.82 9.85
C ALA A 179 -19.90 19.81 10.71
N TYR A 180 -20.19 21.09 10.52
CA TYR A 180 -19.71 22.20 11.36
C TYR A 180 -20.85 22.69 12.25
N ASP A 181 -20.67 22.56 13.57
CA ASP A 181 -21.67 22.93 14.57
C ASP A 181 -21.08 23.89 15.61
N ASP A 182 -21.13 25.19 15.31
CA ASP A 182 -20.71 26.25 16.24
C ASP A 182 -21.62 26.38 17.47
N GLN A 183 -22.87 25.90 17.42
CA GLN A 183 -23.78 25.95 18.57
C GLN A 183 -23.40 24.93 19.63
N HIS A 184 -23.13 23.68 19.22
CA HIS A 184 -22.64 22.63 20.12
C HIS A 184 -21.12 22.55 20.18
N LYS A 185 -20.44 23.52 19.55
CA LYS A 185 -19.00 23.68 19.50
C LYS A 185 -18.25 22.40 19.11
N ASN A 186 -18.61 21.81 17.97
CA ASN A 186 -17.93 20.62 17.47
C ASN A 186 -17.87 20.54 15.94
N ILE A 187 -16.97 19.68 15.45
CA ILE A 187 -16.94 19.22 14.06
C ILE A 187 -17.13 17.70 14.09
N LYS A 188 -18.06 17.18 13.29
CA LYS A 188 -18.33 15.73 13.21
C LYS A 188 -17.98 15.22 11.82
N GLY A 189 -17.42 14.01 11.76
CA GLY A 189 -17.02 13.36 10.51
C GLY A 189 -17.53 11.94 10.44
N TRP A 190 -17.99 11.53 9.27
CA TRP A 190 -18.49 10.19 9.00
C TRP A 190 -17.85 9.62 7.73
N ARG A 191 -17.73 8.29 7.69
CA ARG A 191 -17.40 7.51 6.50
C ARG A 191 -18.35 6.34 6.42
N ASP A 192 -18.89 6.12 5.23
CA ASP A 192 -19.73 4.96 4.90
C ASP A 192 -20.92 4.77 5.87
N GLY A 193 -21.50 5.90 6.29
CA GLY A 193 -22.65 5.92 7.21
C GLY A 193 -22.30 5.83 8.69
N GLU A 194 -21.02 5.66 9.05
CA GLU A 194 -20.56 5.52 10.42
C GLU A 194 -19.81 6.76 10.91
N LEU A 195 -20.04 7.15 12.17
CA LEU A 195 -19.35 8.26 12.81
C LEU A 195 -17.89 7.87 13.05
N ILE A 196 -16.97 8.63 12.45
CA ILE A 196 -15.53 8.43 12.62
C ILE A 196 -15.03 9.17 13.85
N SER A 197 -15.37 10.46 13.97
CA SER A 197 -14.81 11.32 15.00
C SER A 197 -15.68 12.53 15.29
N VAL A 198 -15.61 12.98 16.54
CA VAL A 198 -16.17 14.25 17.01
C VAL A 198 -15.03 15.08 17.57
N VAL A 199 -14.73 16.19 16.91
CA VAL A 199 -13.78 17.17 17.39
C VAL A 199 -14.48 18.08 18.39
N ASP A 200 -14.14 17.95 19.67
CA ASP A 200 -14.63 18.81 20.74
C ASP A 200 -13.89 20.16 20.73
N LEU A 201 -14.63 21.23 20.47
CA LEU A 201 -14.16 22.62 20.43
C LEU A 201 -14.82 23.46 21.53
N SER A 202 -15.32 22.84 22.60
CA SER A 202 -16.01 23.52 23.72
C SER A 202 -15.20 24.66 24.35
N GLN A 203 -13.87 24.53 24.37
CA GLN A 203 -12.92 25.52 24.90
C GLN A 203 -12.57 26.63 23.90
N VAL A 204 -13.03 26.52 22.66
CA VAL A 204 -12.79 27.49 21.60
C VAL A 204 -14.02 28.39 21.44
N ASN A 205 -13.80 29.65 21.05
CA ASN A 205 -14.86 30.49 20.56
C ASN A 205 -15.14 30.13 19.10
N MET A 206 -16.19 29.36 18.85
CA MET A 206 -16.66 29.08 17.49
C MET A 206 -17.65 30.14 17.05
N GLU A 207 -17.61 30.45 15.77
CA GLU A 207 -18.46 31.45 15.12
C GLU A 207 -19.22 30.79 13.97
N PRO A 208 -20.32 31.38 13.50
CA PRO A 208 -20.87 31.01 12.20
C PRO A 208 -19.78 31.02 11.12
N LEU A 209 -19.89 30.08 10.17
CA LEU A 209 -19.01 30.04 9.00
C LEU A 209 -19.02 31.38 8.27
N LYS A 210 -17.86 31.76 7.75
CA LYS A 210 -17.73 32.99 6.99
C LYS A 210 -18.62 32.96 5.74
N ARG A 211 -19.56 33.91 5.66
CA ARG A 211 -20.48 34.04 4.51
C ARG A 211 -20.07 35.12 3.54
N GLU A 212 -19.54 36.22 4.06
CA GLU A 212 -19.15 37.36 3.24
C GLU A 212 -18.04 36.98 2.24
N GLY A 213 -18.18 37.49 1.02
CA GLY A 213 -17.20 37.31 -0.05
C GLY A 213 -17.22 35.94 -0.73
N LEU A 214 -18.15 35.04 -0.40
CA LEU A 214 -18.31 33.78 -1.13
C LEU A 214 -18.85 34.06 -2.54
N THR A 215 -18.05 33.76 -3.57
CA THR A 215 -18.49 33.93 -4.97
C THR A 215 -18.43 32.64 -5.77
N ALA A 216 -17.70 31.63 -5.28
CA ALA A 216 -17.63 30.32 -5.90
C ALA A 216 -17.24 29.22 -4.91
N ILE A 217 -17.79 28.02 -5.15
CA ILE A 217 -17.29 26.77 -4.58
C ILE A 217 -16.62 25.99 -5.72
N THR A 218 -15.43 25.44 -5.48
CA THR A 218 -14.68 24.69 -6.49
C THR A 218 -14.38 23.27 -6.02
N THR A 219 -14.43 22.30 -6.92
CA THR A 219 -14.03 20.90 -6.65
C THR A 219 -13.07 20.37 -7.71
N GLY A 220 -12.13 19.51 -7.27
CA GLY A 220 -11.23 18.76 -8.15
C GLY A 220 -9.93 19.43 -8.57
N LYS A 221 -9.57 20.59 -8.02
CA LYS A 221 -8.34 21.31 -8.43
C LYS A 221 -7.08 20.51 -8.06
N GLY A 222 -6.37 20.00 -9.07
CA GLY A 222 -5.16 19.20 -8.89
C GLY A 222 -5.41 17.80 -8.34
N PHE A 223 -6.67 17.38 -8.29
CA PHE A 223 -7.10 16.08 -7.75
C PHE A 223 -7.10 15.01 -8.84
N VAL A 224 -6.77 13.77 -8.46
CA VAL A 224 -6.90 12.57 -9.31
C VAL A 224 -7.89 11.63 -8.64
N GLY A 225 -9.03 11.42 -9.27
CA GLY A 225 -10.03 10.50 -8.79
C GLY A 225 -11.40 10.76 -9.38
N PHE A 226 -12.43 10.36 -8.66
CA PHE A 226 -13.82 10.52 -9.01
C PHE A 226 -14.60 11.07 -7.82
N MET A 227 -15.63 11.86 -8.11
CA MET A 227 -16.57 12.35 -7.14
C MET A 227 -17.99 12.16 -7.66
N ASP A 228 -18.92 11.85 -6.77
CA ASP A 228 -20.34 11.82 -7.09
C ASP A 228 -21.19 12.28 -5.90
N ASP A 229 -22.45 12.65 -6.19
CA ASP A 229 -23.49 12.98 -5.23
C ASP A 229 -23.03 13.99 -4.16
N LEU A 230 -22.46 15.11 -4.62
CA LEU A 230 -22.07 16.22 -3.75
C LEU A 230 -23.32 16.91 -3.23
N ARG A 231 -23.42 17.04 -1.91
CA ARG A 231 -24.53 17.69 -1.22
C ARG A 231 -24.04 18.67 -0.19
N ILE A 232 -24.76 19.79 -0.09
CA ILE A 232 -24.55 20.82 0.93
C ILE A 232 -25.88 21.06 1.63
N TYR A 233 -25.85 21.00 2.95
CA TYR A 233 -26.98 21.28 3.83
C TYR A 233 -26.68 22.51 4.69
N ASP A 234 -27.66 23.38 4.88
CA ASP A 234 -27.57 24.55 5.78
C ASP A 234 -27.85 24.22 7.26
N ARG A 235 -27.95 22.91 7.56
CA ARG A 235 -28.11 22.38 8.91
C ARG A 235 -27.13 21.25 9.22
N VAL A 236 -26.92 21.04 10.52
CA VAL A 236 -26.14 19.92 11.05
C VAL A 236 -27.00 18.66 10.98
N LEU A 237 -26.59 17.69 10.17
CA LEU A 237 -27.24 16.38 10.07
C LEU A 237 -26.82 15.46 11.22
N GLY A 238 -27.71 14.55 11.61
CA GLY A 238 -27.45 13.52 12.61
C GLY A 238 -26.98 12.19 12.01
N ASP A 239 -26.60 11.25 12.86
CA ASP A 239 -26.11 9.93 12.43
C ASP A 239 -27.14 9.18 11.57
N GLU A 240 -28.43 9.27 11.90
CA GLU A 240 -29.52 8.63 11.14
C GLU A 240 -29.68 9.22 9.73
N ASP A 241 -29.54 10.54 9.59
CA ASP A 241 -29.57 11.22 8.29
C ASP A 241 -28.41 10.69 7.41
N ILE A 242 -27.19 10.67 7.96
CA ILE A 242 -25.99 10.23 7.24
C ILE A 242 -26.06 8.74 6.87
N GLN A 243 -26.54 7.90 7.79
CA GLN A 243 -26.74 6.47 7.52
C GLN A 243 -27.76 6.25 6.40
N THR A 244 -28.85 7.01 6.40
CA THR A 244 -29.88 6.95 5.34
C THR A 244 -29.30 7.31 3.98
N LEU A 245 -28.56 8.43 3.91
CA LEU A 245 -27.88 8.90 2.70
C LEU A 245 -26.93 7.84 2.13
N TYR A 246 -26.06 7.28 2.98
CA TYR A 246 -25.14 6.21 2.58
C TYR A 246 -25.89 4.97 2.08
N SER A 247 -26.87 4.48 2.87
CA SER A 247 -27.56 3.22 2.61
C SER A 247 -28.35 3.24 1.29
N THR A 248 -28.86 4.40 0.89
CA THR A 248 -29.63 4.58 -0.34
C THR A 248 -28.74 4.56 -1.59
N ALA A 249 -27.51 5.07 -1.48
CA ALA A 249 -26.59 5.20 -2.62
C ALA A 249 -25.57 4.07 -2.74
N LYS A 250 -25.24 3.35 -1.64
CA LYS A 250 -24.09 2.43 -1.58
C LYS A 250 -24.09 1.33 -2.63
N SER A 251 -25.25 0.86 -3.08
CA SER A 251 -25.32 -0.20 -4.10
C SER A 251 -24.79 0.24 -5.46
N ALA A 252 -24.81 1.54 -5.77
CA ALA A 252 -24.24 2.08 -7.01
C ALA A 252 -22.70 2.03 -7.02
N PHE A 253 -22.07 1.95 -5.84
CA PHE A 253 -20.62 2.05 -5.65
C PHE A 253 -19.97 0.78 -5.11
N ALA A 254 -20.76 -0.14 -4.54
CA ALA A 254 -20.27 -1.35 -3.93
C ALA A 254 -19.42 -2.21 -4.89
N ASN A 255 -18.26 -2.66 -4.41
CA ASN A 255 -17.30 -3.50 -5.13
C ASN A 255 -16.71 -2.86 -6.40
N ARG A 256 -16.82 -1.54 -6.56
CA ARG A 256 -16.22 -0.84 -7.69
C ARG A 256 -14.78 -0.42 -7.38
N LEU A 257 -13.88 -0.75 -8.29
CA LEU A 257 -12.52 -0.25 -8.34
C LEU A 257 -12.38 0.57 -9.62
N ASP A 258 -12.85 1.81 -9.56
CA ASP A 258 -12.74 2.72 -10.68
C ASP A 258 -11.36 3.37 -10.70
N THR A 259 -10.84 3.60 -11.90
CA THR A 259 -9.45 4.00 -12.10
C THR A 259 -9.43 5.05 -13.17
N ASN A 260 -8.78 6.19 -12.94
CA ASN A 260 -8.66 7.18 -13.99
C ASN A 260 -7.80 6.56 -15.12
N PRO A 261 -8.21 6.67 -16.39
CA PRO A 261 -7.43 6.16 -17.52
C PRO A 261 -6.13 6.98 -17.67
N THR A 262 -4.97 6.33 -17.59
CA THR A 262 -3.68 6.94 -17.95
C THR A 262 -3.18 6.35 -19.26
N ASP A 263 -2.52 7.15 -20.07
CA ASP A 263 -1.57 6.64 -21.07
C ASP A 263 -0.16 6.41 -20.48
N ARG A 264 0.02 6.64 -19.17
CA ARG A 264 1.30 6.43 -18.47
C ARG A 264 1.62 4.95 -18.36
N THR A 265 2.67 4.54 -19.05
CA THR A 265 3.33 3.26 -18.84
C THR A 265 4.52 3.48 -17.89
N TYR A 266 4.61 2.68 -16.83
CA TYR A 266 5.82 2.62 -15.99
C TYR A 266 6.70 1.50 -16.51
N GLU A 267 7.85 1.86 -17.07
CA GLU A 267 8.89 0.88 -17.36
C GLU A 267 9.68 0.60 -16.08
N SER A 268 9.36 -0.50 -15.40
CA SER A 268 10.23 -1.05 -14.38
C SER A 268 11.58 -1.43 -14.99
N TYR A 269 12.69 -1.06 -14.35
CA TYR A 269 14.01 -1.47 -14.84
C TYR A 269 14.09 -3.00 -14.99
N LYS A 270 14.36 -3.45 -16.21
CA LYS A 270 14.71 -4.84 -16.51
C LYS A 270 16.20 -4.91 -16.76
N TYR A 271 16.86 -5.90 -16.18
CA TYR A 271 18.30 -6.12 -16.35
C TYR A 271 18.69 -6.11 -17.83
N LYS A 272 19.60 -5.21 -18.22
CA LYS A 272 20.23 -5.20 -19.53
C LYS A 272 21.66 -5.68 -19.39
N LYS A 273 22.14 -6.51 -20.33
CA LYS A 273 23.52 -7.02 -20.33
C LYS A 273 24.57 -5.90 -20.35
N ALA A 274 24.26 -4.76 -20.96
CA ALA A 274 25.13 -3.59 -20.96
C ALA A 274 25.39 -3.04 -19.55
N ASP A 275 24.40 -3.15 -18.66
CA ASP A 275 24.44 -2.58 -17.30
C ASP A 275 25.07 -3.55 -16.28
N HIS A 276 25.68 -4.65 -16.73
CA HIS A 276 26.12 -5.73 -15.84
C HIS A 276 27.06 -5.27 -14.72
N THR A 277 27.95 -4.31 -14.98
CA THR A 277 28.86 -3.78 -13.95
C THR A 277 28.11 -3.01 -12.87
N LEU A 278 27.16 -2.15 -13.24
CA LEU A 278 26.32 -1.40 -12.29
C LEU A 278 25.39 -2.34 -11.52
N TYR A 279 24.73 -3.27 -12.24
CA TYR A 279 23.77 -4.20 -11.66
C TYR A 279 24.39 -5.17 -10.65
N GLN A 280 25.60 -5.66 -10.93
CA GLN A 280 26.29 -6.62 -10.06
C GLN A 280 26.93 -5.98 -8.82
N ALA A 281 27.04 -4.64 -8.79
CA ALA A 281 27.68 -3.89 -7.71
C ALA A 281 29.05 -4.49 -7.33
N TRP A 282 29.24 -5.03 -6.12
CA TRP A 282 30.52 -5.64 -5.71
C TRP A 282 30.63 -7.16 -5.99
N LEU A 283 29.56 -7.82 -6.44
CA LEU A 283 29.53 -9.24 -6.81
C LEU A 283 29.86 -9.46 -8.29
N GLN A 284 30.95 -8.83 -8.74
CA GLN A 284 31.38 -8.83 -10.15
C GLN A 284 31.84 -10.21 -10.65
N HIS A 285 32.34 -11.07 -9.76
CA HIS A 285 32.85 -12.41 -10.09
C HIS A 285 33.81 -12.43 -11.31
N ARG A 286 34.75 -11.47 -11.34
CA ARG A 286 35.77 -11.37 -12.41
C ARG A 286 36.62 -12.64 -12.48
N SER A 287 37.08 -12.98 -13.68
CA SER A 287 37.95 -14.14 -13.91
C SER A 287 39.25 -14.04 -13.10
N VAL A 288 39.66 -15.16 -12.50
CA VAL A 288 40.86 -15.34 -11.68
C VAL A 288 41.67 -16.52 -12.20
N SER A 289 42.97 -16.32 -12.39
CA SER A 289 43.91 -17.34 -12.85
C SER A 289 44.67 -17.99 -11.68
N ASP A 290 43.94 -18.67 -10.77
CA ASP A 290 44.54 -19.39 -9.63
C ASP A 290 44.26 -20.91 -9.72
N VAL A 291 45.29 -21.67 -10.11
CA VAL A 291 45.23 -23.14 -10.24
C VAL A 291 45.02 -23.81 -8.88
N SER A 292 45.57 -23.24 -7.80
CA SER A 292 45.43 -23.79 -6.46
C SER A 292 43.98 -23.67 -5.97
N ALA A 293 43.34 -22.53 -6.20
CA ALA A 293 41.92 -22.33 -5.91
C ALA A 293 41.03 -23.26 -6.75
N LYS A 294 41.34 -23.45 -8.05
CA LYS A 294 40.61 -24.39 -8.91
C LYS A 294 40.60 -25.81 -8.37
N ASN A 295 41.75 -26.30 -7.88
CA ASN A 295 41.85 -27.64 -7.33
C ASN A 295 41.06 -27.77 -6.02
N LEU A 296 41.12 -26.76 -5.13
CA LEU A 296 40.44 -26.79 -3.83
C LEU A 296 38.91 -26.68 -3.94
N LEU A 297 38.41 -25.92 -4.92
CA LEU A 297 36.98 -25.60 -5.07
C LEU A 297 36.23 -26.50 -6.08
N ARG A 298 36.85 -27.59 -6.54
CA ARG A 298 36.29 -28.48 -7.57
C ARG A 298 35.03 -29.21 -7.10
N ASP A 299 35.07 -29.77 -5.90
CA ASP A 299 33.96 -30.51 -5.31
C ASP A 299 33.42 -29.77 -4.10
N ILE A 300 32.11 -29.52 -4.11
CA ILE A 300 31.39 -28.88 -3.00
C ILE A 300 30.54 -29.97 -2.35
N VAL A 301 30.65 -30.12 -1.04
CA VAL A 301 29.89 -31.08 -0.24
C VAL A 301 28.92 -30.31 0.65
N ALA A 302 27.62 -30.57 0.47
CA ALA A 302 26.53 -30.04 1.27
C ALA A 302 25.53 -31.18 1.51
N GLU A 303 25.69 -31.89 2.62
CA GLU A 303 25.08 -33.21 2.88
C GLU A 303 23.56 -33.12 3.14
N GLY A 304 23.13 -32.19 4.00
CA GLY A 304 21.73 -32.03 4.38
C GLY A 304 20.84 -31.35 3.33
N SER A 305 19.52 -31.58 3.42
CA SER A 305 18.50 -30.93 2.57
C SER A 305 18.16 -29.48 2.96
N ASN A 306 18.85 -28.91 3.95
CA ASN A 306 18.59 -27.56 4.42
C ASN A 306 18.75 -26.53 3.28
N SER A 307 17.67 -25.80 2.97
CA SER A 307 17.59 -24.89 1.83
C SER A 307 18.62 -23.76 1.88
N THR A 308 18.94 -23.24 3.07
CA THR A 308 19.94 -22.18 3.26
C THR A 308 21.36 -22.69 2.96
N VAL A 309 21.73 -23.87 3.47
CA VAL A 309 23.04 -24.49 3.16
C VAL A 309 23.16 -24.81 1.66
N GLN A 310 22.10 -25.33 1.05
CA GLN A 310 22.08 -25.60 -0.39
C GLN A 310 22.16 -24.31 -1.23
N THR A 311 21.57 -23.22 -0.75
CA THR A 311 21.67 -21.88 -1.36
C THR A 311 23.10 -21.36 -1.29
N ALA A 312 23.78 -21.49 -0.15
CA ALA A 312 25.19 -21.15 0.00
C ALA A 312 26.07 -21.97 -0.97
N ALA A 313 25.89 -23.28 -1.04
CA ALA A 313 26.60 -24.14 -1.99
C ALA A 313 26.36 -23.75 -3.47
N SER A 314 25.13 -23.36 -3.79
CA SER A 314 24.76 -22.87 -5.14
C SER A 314 25.36 -21.50 -5.47
N GLU A 315 25.51 -20.61 -4.47
CA GLU A 315 26.25 -19.35 -4.61
C GLU A 315 27.72 -19.60 -4.89
N LEU A 316 28.37 -20.50 -4.13
CA LEU A 316 29.76 -20.85 -4.37
C LEU A 316 29.96 -21.47 -5.76
N LYS A 317 29.11 -22.43 -6.16
CA LYS A 317 29.15 -23.04 -7.50
C LYS A 317 29.02 -22.00 -8.62
N ARG A 318 28.17 -21.00 -8.44
CA ARG A 318 28.03 -19.90 -9.41
C ARG A 318 29.30 -19.05 -9.46
N ALA A 319 29.87 -18.69 -8.31
CA ALA A 319 31.08 -17.89 -8.23
C ALA A 319 32.28 -18.64 -8.84
N THR A 320 32.47 -19.93 -8.55
CA THR A 320 33.57 -20.74 -9.13
C THR A 320 33.42 -20.91 -10.64
N LYS A 321 32.20 -21.06 -11.15
CA LYS A 321 31.94 -21.07 -12.59
C LYS A 321 32.34 -19.74 -13.25
N ALA A 322 31.93 -18.62 -12.67
CA ALA A 322 32.19 -17.29 -13.22
C ALA A 322 33.68 -16.89 -13.11
N MET A 323 34.29 -17.10 -11.95
CA MET A 323 35.64 -16.63 -11.64
C MET A 323 36.72 -17.61 -12.12
N LEU A 324 36.48 -18.91 -12.12
CA LEU A 324 37.51 -19.91 -12.39
C LEU A 324 37.23 -20.77 -13.64
N GLY A 325 36.06 -20.59 -14.27
CA GLY A 325 35.60 -21.47 -15.35
C GLY A 325 35.33 -22.91 -14.88
N LEU A 326 35.09 -23.09 -13.58
CA LEU A 326 34.99 -24.41 -12.95
C LEU A 326 33.53 -24.87 -12.86
N ALA A 327 33.22 -26.02 -13.44
CA ALA A 327 31.90 -26.65 -13.31
C ALA A 327 31.81 -27.48 -12.01
N SER A 328 31.87 -26.81 -10.85
CA SER A 328 31.85 -27.49 -9.54
C SER A 328 30.57 -28.32 -9.36
N LYS A 329 30.70 -29.51 -8.78
CA LYS A 329 29.58 -30.38 -8.42
C LYS A 329 29.21 -30.17 -6.96
N ILE A 330 27.91 -30.14 -6.66
CA ILE A 330 27.39 -30.15 -5.28
C ILE A 330 27.01 -31.60 -4.98
N ASN A 331 27.70 -32.18 -4.01
CA ASN A 331 27.55 -33.57 -3.59
C ASN A 331 26.81 -33.61 -2.24
N LYS A 332 25.88 -34.56 -2.10
CA LYS A 332 25.10 -34.78 -0.87
C LYS A 332 25.79 -35.70 0.15
N GLY A 333 27.06 -36.01 -0.06
CA GLY A 333 27.80 -36.99 0.74
C GLY A 333 29.30 -36.96 0.44
N ILE A 334 29.99 -38.05 0.78
CA ILE A 334 31.45 -38.13 0.76
C ILE A 334 32.00 -37.94 -0.67
N ALA A 335 32.81 -36.89 -0.84
CA ALA A 335 33.69 -36.71 -1.98
C ALA A 335 35.13 -37.09 -1.60
N SER A 336 35.83 -37.81 -2.49
CA SER A 336 37.27 -38.09 -2.37
C SER A 336 38.10 -36.95 -2.96
N GLY A 337 39.30 -36.73 -2.43
CA GLY A 337 40.20 -35.67 -2.90
C GLY A 337 39.94 -34.29 -2.27
N PRO A 338 40.52 -33.22 -2.86
CA PRO A 338 40.31 -31.84 -2.39
C PRO A 338 38.86 -31.41 -2.56
N LYS A 339 38.27 -30.84 -1.51
CA LYS A 339 36.85 -30.49 -1.48
C LYS A 339 36.58 -29.31 -0.56
N VAL A 340 35.42 -28.70 -0.77
CA VAL A 340 34.81 -27.72 0.14
C VAL A 340 33.66 -28.41 0.88
N VAL A 341 33.64 -28.38 2.21
CA VAL A 341 32.52 -28.86 3.02
C VAL A 341 31.77 -27.65 3.59
N ILE A 342 30.47 -27.56 3.32
CA ILE A 342 29.61 -26.45 3.76
C ILE A 342 28.48 -26.98 4.64
N GLY A 343 28.27 -26.42 5.82
CA GLY A 343 27.14 -26.78 6.68
C GLY A 343 27.29 -26.41 8.15
N THR A 344 26.43 -26.97 8.98
CA THR A 344 26.48 -26.89 10.44
C THR A 344 26.66 -28.30 11.03
N PRO A 345 26.86 -28.46 12.35
CA PRO A 345 26.84 -29.77 13.01
C PRO A 345 25.53 -30.55 12.79
N GLU A 346 24.42 -29.86 12.54
CA GLU A 346 23.12 -30.49 12.27
C GLU A 346 22.97 -30.93 10.82
N THR A 347 23.59 -30.21 9.87
CA THR A 347 23.42 -30.48 8.44
C THR A 347 24.57 -31.26 7.81
N SER A 348 25.67 -31.50 8.54
CA SER A 348 26.80 -32.29 8.06
C SER A 348 27.46 -33.10 9.17
N ALA A 349 27.54 -34.42 8.97
CA ALA A 349 28.18 -35.35 9.90
C ALA A 349 29.70 -35.13 9.96
N TRP A 350 30.31 -34.75 8.84
CA TRP A 350 31.73 -34.40 8.80
C TRP A 350 32.01 -33.17 9.68
N ILE A 351 31.20 -32.11 9.58
CA ILE A 351 31.35 -30.91 10.41
C ILE A 351 31.10 -31.23 11.89
N GLN A 352 30.08 -32.03 12.19
CA GLN A 352 29.80 -32.47 13.56
C GLN A 352 31.01 -33.17 14.19
N THR A 353 31.64 -34.09 13.46
CA THR A 353 32.83 -34.84 13.93
C THR A 353 34.04 -33.92 14.16
N HIS A 354 34.17 -32.84 13.37
CA HIS A 354 35.28 -31.90 13.44
C HIS A 354 34.98 -30.62 14.25
N ALA A 355 33.84 -30.56 14.95
CA ALA A 355 33.35 -29.33 15.58
C ALA A 355 34.37 -28.66 16.52
N LYS A 356 35.06 -29.46 17.34
CA LYS A 356 36.10 -28.95 18.26
C LYS A 356 37.31 -28.38 17.52
N THR A 357 37.77 -29.05 16.46
CA THR A 357 38.92 -28.60 15.65
C THR A 357 38.60 -27.32 14.87
N LEU A 358 37.34 -27.19 14.44
CA LEU A 358 36.81 -25.98 13.81
C LEU A 358 36.57 -24.85 14.83
N GLY A 359 36.51 -25.16 16.12
CA GLY A 359 36.23 -24.20 17.19
C GLY A 359 34.81 -23.65 17.13
N LEU A 360 33.83 -24.48 16.78
CA LEU A 360 32.42 -24.08 16.61
C LEU A 360 31.76 -23.67 17.94
N ASP A 361 32.34 -24.06 19.07
CA ASP A 361 31.96 -23.62 20.42
C ASP A 361 32.15 -22.11 20.63
N ARG A 362 33.02 -21.47 19.83
CA ARG A 362 33.25 -20.01 19.84
C ARG A 362 32.35 -19.25 18.88
N LEU A 363 31.52 -19.92 18.08
CA LEU A 363 30.60 -19.26 17.16
C LEU A 363 29.35 -18.78 17.89
N GLU A 364 28.99 -17.54 17.59
CA GLU A 364 27.68 -16.96 17.88
C GLU A 364 26.74 -17.20 16.69
N ASP A 365 25.48 -16.78 16.82
CA ASP A 365 24.52 -16.83 15.71
C ASP A 365 25.03 -15.97 14.54
N ASP A 366 24.73 -16.40 13.31
CA ASP A 366 25.29 -15.86 12.06
C ASP A 366 26.82 -15.94 11.90
N GLY A 367 27.56 -16.33 12.93
CA GLY A 367 29.00 -16.53 12.89
C GLY A 367 29.41 -17.70 11.99
N PHE A 368 30.62 -17.64 11.45
CA PHE A 368 31.16 -18.67 10.57
C PHE A 368 32.68 -18.89 10.74
N VAL A 369 33.11 -20.06 10.30
CA VAL A 369 34.52 -20.45 10.18
C VAL A 369 34.85 -20.73 8.72
N LEU A 370 35.98 -20.19 8.25
CA LEU A 370 36.66 -20.63 7.04
C LEU A 370 37.99 -21.25 7.42
N LYS A 371 38.11 -22.57 7.31
CA LYS A 371 39.31 -23.27 7.75
C LYS A 371 39.75 -24.34 6.76
N VAL A 372 41.04 -24.38 6.43
CA VAL A 372 41.63 -25.49 5.70
C VAL A 372 42.15 -26.53 6.68
N ILE A 373 41.68 -27.76 6.55
CA ILE A 373 42.13 -28.92 7.30
C ILE A 373 42.82 -29.87 6.32
N THR A 374 43.99 -30.39 6.69
CA THR A 374 44.66 -31.45 5.94
C THR A 374 44.16 -32.80 6.47
N GLU A 375 43.47 -33.55 5.62
CA GLU A 375 42.97 -34.90 5.93
C GLU A 375 43.63 -35.89 4.96
N ASN A 376 44.39 -36.85 5.49
CA ASN A 376 45.29 -37.72 4.73
C ASN A 376 46.31 -36.88 3.91
N THR A 377 46.20 -36.88 2.59
CA THR A 377 47.04 -36.12 1.65
C THR A 377 46.30 -34.96 0.99
N HIS A 378 45.02 -34.74 1.34
CA HIS A 378 44.16 -33.76 0.68
C HIS A 378 43.83 -32.60 1.61
N ARG A 379 43.61 -31.43 1.01
CA ARG A 379 43.13 -30.23 1.71
C ARG A 379 41.62 -30.16 1.61
N VAL A 380 40.97 -30.01 2.76
CA VAL A 380 39.53 -29.79 2.89
C VAL A 380 39.33 -28.36 3.34
N LEU A 381 38.70 -27.53 2.50
CA LEU A 381 38.26 -26.20 2.91
C LEU A 381 36.88 -26.33 3.56
N VAL A 382 36.72 -25.77 4.74
CA VAL A 382 35.48 -25.87 5.50
C VAL A 382 34.85 -24.50 5.59
N ILE A 383 33.54 -24.43 5.30
CA ILE A 383 32.67 -23.29 5.57
C ILE A 383 31.63 -23.77 6.57
N ALA A 384 31.83 -23.46 7.84
CA ALA A 384 30.95 -23.94 8.91
C ALA A 384 30.29 -22.77 9.64
N GLY A 385 28.99 -22.88 9.88
CA GLY A 385 28.25 -21.95 10.74
C GLY A 385 27.70 -22.67 11.98
N ARG A 386 27.34 -21.89 13.01
CA ARG A 386 26.55 -22.39 14.14
C ARG A 386 25.13 -22.75 13.67
N ILE A 387 24.53 -21.84 12.91
CA ILE A 387 23.25 -21.99 12.23
C ILE A 387 23.43 -21.87 10.71
N PRO A 388 22.47 -22.31 9.88
CA PRO A 388 22.60 -22.28 8.42
C PRO A 388 22.92 -20.91 7.81
N ALA A 389 22.49 -19.80 8.44
CA ALA A 389 22.79 -18.45 7.98
C ALA A 389 24.31 -18.16 7.96
N GLY A 390 25.07 -18.67 8.93
CA GLY A 390 26.53 -18.55 8.96
C GLY A 390 27.20 -19.18 7.74
N CYS A 391 26.65 -20.26 7.18
CA CYS A 391 27.15 -20.87 5.95
C CYS A 391 27.03 -19.93 4.74
N THR A 392 25.95 -19.14 4.67
CA THR A 392 25.73 -18.13 3.64
C THR A 392 26.75 -17.00 3.77
N PHE A 393 26.91 -16.44 4.97
CA PHE A 393 27.87 -15.35 5.22
C PHE A 393 29.31 -15.79 4.98
N GLY A 394 29.70 -16.98 5.47
CA GLY A 394 31.02 -17.55 5.21
C GLY A 394 31.28 -17.83 3.74
N THR A 395 30.25 -18.24 2.99
CA THR A 395 30.39 -18.41 1.53
C THR A 395 30.66 -17.08 0.83
N PHE A 396 29.95 -16.01 1.18
CA PHE A 396 30.23 -14.69 0.61
C PHE A 396 31.59 -14.14 1.04
N ASP A 397 32.04 -14.42 2.27
CA ASP A 397 33.39 -14.08 2.71
C ASP A 397 34.46 -14.81 1.88
N LEU A 398 34.28 -16.11 1.64
CA LEU A 398 35.18 -16.89 0.78
C LEU A 398 35.22 -16.33 -0.65
N ILE A 399 34.06 -16.01 -1.24
CA ILE A 399 33.96 -15.39 -2.57
C ILE A 399 34.70 -14.05 -2.57
N ARG A 400 34.49 -13.21 -1.56
CA ARG A 400 35.17 -11.91 -1.41
C ARG A 400 36.69 -12.09 -1.35
N ARG A 401 37.20 -13.05 -0.58
CA ARG A 401 38.63 -13.37 -0.49
C ARG A 401 39.20 -13.83 -1.81
N LEU A 402 38.48 -14.68 -2.55
CA LEU A 402 38.87 -15.10 -3.89
C LEU A 402 38.89 -13.91 -4.86
N GLN A 403 37.92 -12.99 -4.79
CA GLN A 403 37.89 -11.78 -5.62
C GLN A 403 39.09 -10.85 -5.32
N LEU A 404 39.54 -10.84 -4.06
CA LEU A 404 40.70 -10.06 -3.61
C LEU A 404 42.04 -10.78 -3.85
N GLY A 405 42.05 -11.97 -4.46
CA GLY A 405 43.27 -12.73 -4.75
C GLY A 405 43.94 -13.32 -3.51
N GLN A 406 43.23 -13.52 -2.40
CA GLN A 406 43.79 -14.13 -1.21
C GLN A 406 44.08 -15.61 -1.42
N ASN A 407 45.16 -16.10 -0.81
CA ASN A 407 45.53 -17.51 -0.86
C ASN A 407 44.59 -18.37 -0.01
N LEU A 408 43.69 -19.11 -0.67
CA LEU A 408 42.69 -19.95 -0.01
C LEU A 408 43.28 -21.17 0.70
N GLN A 409 44.53 -21.55 0.40
CA GLN A 409 45.16 -22.77 0.88
C GLN A 409 45.51 -22.74 2.38
N LYS A 410 45.49 -21.56 3.00
CA LYS A 410 45.92 -21.35 4.40
C LYS A 410 44.88 -20.60 5.22
N LEU A 411 43.60 -20.68 4.84
CA LEU A 411 42.54 -20.01 5.60
C LEU A 411 42.40 -20.65 6.98
N ASP A 412 42.39 -19.81 8.00
CA ASP A 412 41.99 -20.10 9.37
C ASP A 412 41.32 -18.84 9.93
N VAL A 413 40.02 -18.74 9.70
CA VAL A 413 39.20 -17.56 9.98
C VAL A 413 38.02 -18.00 10.83
N LEU A 414 37.74 -17.23 11.88
CA LEU A 414 36.51 -17.32 12.66
C LEU A 414 35.96 -15.90 12.79
N GLU A 415 34.73 -15.68 12.33
CA GLU A 415 34.07 -14.38 12.35
C GLU A 415 32.72 -14.50 13.06
N ASN A 416 32.46 -13.57 13.98
CA ASN A 416 31.16 -13.41 14.64
C ASN A 416 30.68 -11.96 14.43
N PRO A 417 29.42 -11.75 14.02
CA PRO A 417 28.88 -10.39 13.94
C PRO A 417 28.78 -9.77 15.33
N LYS A 418 29.08 -8.47 15.43
CA LYS A 418 28.96 -7.73 16.71
C LYS A 418 27.55 -7.22 16.98
N ILE A 419 26.74 -7.08 15.93
CA ILE A 419 25.38 -6.57 16.01
C ILE A 419 24.43 -7.70 15.60
N PRO A 420 23.54 -8.16 16.50
CA PRO A 420 22.63 -9.27 16.21
C PRO A 420 21.63 -8.97 15.09
N ILE A 421 21.10 -7.74 15.03
CA ILE A 421 20.15 -7.31 14.00
C ILE A 421 20.84 -6.30 13.08
N ARG A 422 21.04 -6.70 11.82
CA ARG A 422 21.64 -5.88 10.77
C ARG A 422 20.56 -5.73 9.70
N MET A 423 19.80 -4.65 9.80
CA MET A 423 18.55 -4.44 9.07
C MET A 423 18.65 -3.31 8.04
N ILE A 424 17.95 -3.48 6.91
CA ILE A 424 17.73 -2.43 5.90
C ILE A 424 16.25 -2.08 5.88
N ASP A 425 15.97 -0.78 5.86
CA ASP A 425 14.62 -0.24 5.74
C ASP A 425 14.40 0.37 4.35
N HIS A 426 13.30 -0.02 3.71
CA HIS A 426 12.86 0.55 2.43
C HIS A 426 11.79 1.59 2.67
N TRP A 427 12.05 2.85 2.31
CA TRP A 427 11.01 3.87 2.26
C TRP A 427 10.35 3.88 0.89
N SER A 428 9.68 2.77 0.58
CA SER A 428 9.07 2.55 -0.72
C SER A 428 7.76 1.78 -0.60
N TYR A 429 6.87 2.02 -1.56
CA TYR A 429 5.60 1.33 -1.70
C TYR A 429 5.72 0.25 -2.77
N PHE A 430 5.14 -0.91 -2.51
CA PHE A 430 5.12 -1.98 -3.51
C PHE A 430 4.38 -1.51 -4.76
N ARG A 431 4.91 -1.90 -5.91
CA ARG A 431 4.30 -1.64 -7.22
C ARG A 431 3.20 -2.66 -7.54
N GLY A 432 2.34 -2.33 -8.49
CA GLY A 432 1.31 -3.22 -9.04
C GLY A 432 -0.11 -2.98 -8.53
N PHE A 433 -0.40 -1.95 -7.73
CA PHE A 433 -1.81 -1.58 -7.48
C PHE A 433 -2.39 -0.75 -8.61
N VAL A 434 -3.72 -0.80 -8.68
CA VAL A 434 -4.55 -0.14 -9.67
C VAL A 434 -4.31 1.39 -9.72
N GLY A 435 -3.99 2.02 -8.58
CA GLY A 435 -3.69 3.46 -8.48
C GLY A 435 -2.24 3.85 -8.81
N ASP A 436 -1.31 2.89 -8.95
CA ASP A 436 0.13 3.14 -9.05
C ASP A 436 0.53 4.01 -10.24
N LYS A 437 -0.19 3.82 -11.34
CA LYS A 437 0.00 4.54 -12.61
C LYS A 437 -0.16 6.06 -12.48
N TRP A 438 -0.82 6.52 -11.43
CA TRP A 438 -0.95 7.93 -11.17
C TRP A 438 0.19 8.46 -10.31
N ARG A 439 0.81 7.62 -9.47
CA ARG A 439 1.77 8.00 -8.41
C ARG A 439 3.11 8.46 -8.97
N GLY A 440 3.85 9.28 -8.23
CA GLY A 440 5.12 9.81 -8.70
C GLY A 440 6.07 10.16 -7.55
N GLY A 441 7.37 9.97 -7.80
CA GLY A 441 8.42 10.17 -6.82
C GLY A 441 9.19 8.88 -6.53
N GLY A 442 10.36 9.01 -5.91
CA GLY A 442 11.27 7.87 -5.69
C GLY A 442 10.71 6.77 -4.77
N ARG A 443 9.68 7.04 -3.97
CA ARG A 443 9.05 6.03 -3.10
C ARG A 443 8.12 5.09 -3.86
N ASP A 444 7.66 5.46 -5.05
CA ASP A 444 6.69 4.68 -5.83
C ASP A 444 7.35 3.75 -6.87
N ASP A 445 8.68 3.82 -7.02
CA ASP A 445 9.48 2.98 -7.92
C ASP A 445 10.25 1.89 -7.14
N SER A 446 9.51 1.10 -6.37
CA SER A 446 10.10 0.05 -5.53
C SER A 446 10.63 -1.14 -6.34
N ILE A 447 11.67 -1.79 -5.83
CA ILE A 447 12.11 -3.10 -6.33
C ILE A 447 11.08 -4.22 -6.07
N TYR A 448 10.08 -3.97 -5.22
CA TYR A 448 9.01 -4.90 -4.90
C TYR A 448 7.76 -4.61 -5.74
N SER A 449 7.15 -5.67 -6.27
CA SER A 449 5.92 -5.60 -7.05
C SER A 449 5.01 -6.77 -6.70
N TRP A 450 3.75 -6.50 -6.37
CA TRP A 450 2.75 -7.52 -6.07
C TRP A 450 2.51 -8.44 -7.25
N GLU A 451 2.49 -7.90 -8.47
CA GLU A 451 2.31 -8.67 -9.69
C GLU A 451 3.53 -9.57 -9.96
N GLU A 452 4.76 -9.07 -9.77
CA GLU A 452 5.98 -9.87 -9.92
C GLU A 452 6.04 -10.99 -8.87
N LEU A 453 5.59 -10.74 -7.64
CA LEU A 453 5.47 -11.75 -6.60
C LEU A 453 4.42 -12.82 -6.96
N ARG A 454 3.24 -12.39 -7.41
CA ARG A 454 2.12 -13.27 -7.81
C ARG A 454 2.47 -14.14 -9.01
N THR A 455 3.20 -13.61 -9.98
CA THR A 455 3.61 -14.32 -11.20
C THR A 455 4.93 -15.08 -11.05
N GLY A 456 5.66 -14.85 -9.95
CA GLY A 456 6.94 -15.49 -9.69
C GLY A 456 8.12 -14.89 -10.46
N ASP A 457 8.05 -13.65 -10.97
CA ASP A 457 9.20 -12.93 -11.56
C ASP A 457 10.08 -12.29 -10.47
N HIS A 458 10.59 -13.12 -9.57
CA HIS A 458 11.35 -12.70 -8.39
C HIS A 458 12.85 -12.48 -8.64
N LYS A 459 13.30 -12.34 -9.90
CA LYS A 459 14.75 -12.25 -10.19
C LYS A 459 15.39 -11.02 -9.52
N LEU A 460 14.76 -9.86 -9.64
CA LEU A 460 15.30 -8.61 -9.09
C LEU A 460 15.40 -8.67 -7.56
N ILE A 461 14.32 -9.12 -6.90
CA ILE A 461 14.27 -9.34 -5.45
C ILE A 461 15.35 -10.33 -5.02
N ARG A 462 15.53 -11.45 -5.74
CA ARG A 462 16.56 -12.45 -5.45
C ARG A 462 17.96 -11.86 -5.53
N ASP A 463 18.25 -11.09 -6.57
CA ASP A 463 19.56 -10.47 -6.76
C ASP A 463 19.83 -9.36 -5.72
N TRP A 464 18.79 -8.62 -5.31
CA TRP A 464 18.86 -7.68 -4.20
C TRP A 464 19.20 -8.38 -2.88
N VAL A 465 18.45 -9.42 -2.49
CA VAL A 465 18.71 -10.16 -1.25
C VAL A 465 20.08 -10.84 -1.26
N ARG A 466 20.57 -11.30 -2.42
CA ARG A 466 21.95 -11.81 -2.57
C ARG A 466 22.98 -10.72 -2.29
N LEU A 467 22.76 -9.52 -2.79
CA LEU A 467 23.64 -8.38 -2.53
C LEU A 467 23.66 -8.05 -1.02
N LEU A 468 22.50 -8.01 -0.38
CA LEU A 468 22.38 -7.76 1.05
C LEU A 468 23.09 -8.82 1.90
N ALA A 469 22.82 -10.10 1.64
CA ALA A 469 23.44 -11.20 2.35
C ALA A 469 24.98 -11.19 2.19
N SER A 470 25.50 -10.76 1.05
CA SER A 470 26.95 -10.65 0.82
C SER A 470 27.65 -9.59 1.66
N ALA A 471 26.91 -8.62 2.17
CA ALA A 471 27.38 -7.60 3.12
C ALA A 471 27.01 -7.92 4.57
N GLY A 472 26.42 -9.10 4.83
CA GLY A 472 26.09 -9.56 6.17
C GLY A 472 24.74 -9.10 6.72
N TRP A 473 23.90 -8.39 5.94
CA TRP A 473 22.55 -8.02 6.37
C TRP A 473 21.69 -9.26 6.60
N ASN A 474 20.94 -9.30 7.71
CA ASN A 474 20.12 -10.45 8.12
C ASN A 474 18.64 -10.12 8.37
N ALA A 475 18.25 -8.85 8.22
CA ALA A 475 16.87 -8.40 8.36
C ALA A 475 16.53 -7.35 7.30
N ILE A 476 15.24 -7.22 6.98
CA ILE A 476 14.75 -6.24 6.01
C ILE A 476 13.33 -5.80 6.39
N CYS A 477 13.08 -4.48 6.36
CA CYS A 477 11.74 -3.91 6.27
C CYS A 477 11.51 -3.51 4.81
N PRO A 478 10.67 -4.24 4.06
CA PRO A 478 10.48 -3.99 2.63
C PRO A 478 9.51 -2.82 2.35
N SER A 479 8.86 -2.26 3.38
CA SER A 479 7.76 -1.32 3.25
C SER A 479 8.03 0.04 3.90
N GLU A 480 7.31 1.04 3.42
CA GLU A 480 7.33 2.40 3.94
C GLU A 480 7.07 2.49 5.46
N VAL A 481 7.81 3.38 6.13
CA VAL A 481 7.67 3.64 7.59
C VAL A 481 6.37 4.37 7.95
N ASN A 482 5.88 5.17 7.02
CA ASN A 482 4.58 5.82 7.04
C ASN A 482 3.49 4.79 6.65
N TRP A 483 3.36 3.74 7.45
CA TRP A 483 2.52 2.57 7.17
C TRP A 483 1.01 2.89 7.24
N ASP A 484 0.61 3.77 8.16
CA ASP A 484 -0.78 4.24 8.32
C ASP A 484 -1.35 4.89 7.05
N TYR A 485 -0.46 5.32 6.15
CA TYR A 485 -0.84 6.10 4.98
C TYR A 485 -1.13 5.24 3.75
N ARG A 486 -0.75 3.95 3.74
CA ARG A 486 -0.94 3.03 2.62
C ARG A 486 -1.04 1.57 3.10
N ASP A 487 -2.25 1.12 3.41
CA ASP A 487 -2.62 -0.30 3.54
C ASP A 487 -2.00 -1.10 2.41
N ASN A 488 -1.21 -2.15 2.74
CA ASN A 488 -1.06 -3.35 1.89
C ASN A 488 -0.02 -4.39 2.34
N PHE A 489 0.96 -4.13 3.21
CA PHE A 489 1.97 -5.18 3.44
C PHE A 489 1.45 -6.35 4.29
N LEU A 490 0.82 -6.06 5.44
CA LEU A 490 0.34 -7.09 6.36
C LEU A 490 -0.96 -7.75 5.89
N ASP A 491 -1.86 -7.02 5.23
CA ASP A 491 -3.13 -7.58 4.73
C ASP A 491 -2.96 -8.47 3.49
N HIS A 492 -1.77 -8.47 2.88
CA HIS A 492 -1.40 -9.36 1.77
C HIS A 492 -0.47 -10.51 2.17
N LEU A 493 0.01 -10.55 3.42
CA LEU A 493 0.70 -11.71 4.00
C LEU A 493 -0.32 -12.73 4.51
#